data_AF-A0A0F3M6E2-F1
#
_entry.id   AF-A0A0F3M6E2-F1
#
_cell.length_a   1.000
_cell.length_b   1.000
_cell.length_c   1.000
_cell.angle_alpha   90.00
_cell.angle_beta   90.00
_cell.angle_gamma   90.00
#
_symmetry.space_group_name_H-M   'P 1'
#
loop_
_entity.id
_entity.type
_entity.pdbx_description
1 polymer ?
#
loop_
_entity_poly.entity_id
_entity_poly.type
_entity_poly.pdbx_seq_one_letter_code
_entity_poly.pdbx_strand_id
1 'polypeptide(L)'
;MQEISEITQSLKALAKELNIPVIALSQLSRAVEQRSDKKPILSDLRESGSIEQDADIVMLIYRDEYYLSRSEPDPDSIEYEECSPNKINVITLLK
;
A
#
# COMPACT_ATOMS: atom_id res chain seq x y z
N MET A 1 -12.85 -4.42 -12.62
CA MET A 1 -12.28 -3.06 -12.59
C MET A 1 -13.32 -1.97 -12.30
N GLN A 2 -14.60 -2.13 -12.69
CA GLN A 2 -15.62 -1.10 -12.50
C GLN A 2 -16.09 -0.91 -11.04
N GLU A 3 -16.17 -1.99 -10.26
CA GLU A 3 -16.67 -1.93 -8.87
C GLU A 3 -15.77 -1.10 -7.92
N ILE A 4 -14.44 -1.19 -8.06
CA ILE A 4 -13.50 -0.46 -7.19
C ILE A 4 -13.56 1.05 -7.43
N SER A 5 -13.79 1.46 -8.69
CA SER A 5 -13.98 2.87 -9.07
C SER A 5 -15.25 3.44 -8.46
N GLU A 6 -16.35 2.68 -8.45
CA GLU A 6 -17.61 3.15 -7.86
C GLU A 6 -17.50 3.32 -6.35
N ILE A 7 -16.78 2.41 -5.67
CA ILE A 7 -16.54 2.50 -4.23
C ILE A 7 -15.71 3.74 -3.88
N THR A 8 -14.61 3.97 -4.59
CA THR A 8 -13.72 5.10 -4.32
C THR A 8 -14.35 6.45 -4.62
N GLN A 9 -15.13 6.56 -5.69
CA GLN A 9 -15.89 7.78 -5.99
C GLN A 9 -16.98 8.04 -4.94
N SER A 10 -17.67 7.00 -4.48
CA SER A 10 -18.68 7.12 -3.41
C SER A 10 -18.05 7.58 -2.09
N LEU A 11 -16.87 7.04 -1.73
CA LEU A 11 -16.12 7.47 -0.55
C LEU A 11 -15.64 8.92 -0.66
N LYS A 12 -15.19 9.36 -1.84
CA LYS A 12 -14.80 10.75 -2.09
C LYS A 12 -15.99 11.71 -2.01
N ALA A 13 -17.14 11.31 -2.54
CA ALA A 13 -18.37 12.09 -2.42
C ALA A 13 -18.79 12.26 -0.96
N LEU A 14 -18.74 11.17 -0.18
CA LEU A 14 -19.04 11.19 1.26
C LEU A 14 -18.07 12.07 2.06
N ALA A 15 -16.77 11.99 1.77
CA ALA A 15 -15.75 12.82 2.41
C ALA A 15 -16.03 14.32 2.21
N LYS A 16 -16.37 14.70 0.97
CA LYS A 16 -16.71 16.08 0.61
C LYS A 16 -18.02 16.56 1.20
N GLU A 17 -19.03 15.70 1.26
CA GLU A 17 -20.34 16.05 1.83
C GLU A 17 -20.24 16.31 3.33
N LEU A 18 -19.50 15.47 4.05
CA LEU A 18 -19.32 15.56 5.49
C LEU A 18 -18.16 16.48 5.90
N ASN A 19 -17.33 16.92 4.96
CA ASN A 19 -16.12 17.72 5.18
C ASN A 19 -15.18 17.09 6.22
N ILE A 20 -15.00 15.77 6.13
CA ILE A 20 -14.10 15.00 7.00
C ILE A 20 -13.05 14.25 6.16
N PRO A 21 -11.80 14.13 6.64
CA PRO A 21 -10.80 13.32 5.94
C PRO A 21 -11.17 11.83 6.03
N VAL A 22 -11.21 11.16 4.89
CA VAL A 22 -11.45 9.72 4.81
C VAL A 22 -10.14 9.01 4.46
N ILE A 23 -9.80 8.00 5.27
CA ILE A 23 -8.65 7.14 5.05
C ILE A 23 -9.14 5.79 4.53
N ALA A 24 -8.75 5.43 3.31
CA ALA A 24 -9.00 4.12 2.74
C ALA A 24 -7.71 3.28 2.75
N LEU A 25 -7.82 2.02 3.17
CA LEU A 25 -6.74 1.05 3.09
C LEU A 25 -6.87 0.24 1.81
N SER A 26 -5.81 0.16 1.01
CA SER A 26 -5.80 -0.66 -0.22
C SER A 26 -4.65 -1.64 -0.24
N GLN A 27 -4.98 -2.91 -0.49
CA GLN A 27 -3.99 -3.95 -0.65
C GLN A 27 -3.23 -3.78 -1.97
N LEU A 28 -1.91 -3.92 -1.90
CA LEU A 28 -1.04 -3.91 -3.08
C LEU A 28 -1.05 -5.26 -3.81
N SER A 29 -0.80 -5.20 -5.12
CA SER A 29 -0.53 -6.39 -5.92
C SER A 29 0.67 -7.17 -5.37
N ARG A 30 0.63 -8.50 -5.51
CA ARG A 30 1.79 -9.37 -5.22
C ARG A 30 2.96 -9.15 -6.18
N ALA A 31 2.78 -8.38 -7.26
CA ALA A 31 3.83 -8.02 -8.19
C ALA A 31 5.01 -7.30 -7.53
N VAL A 32 4.77 -6.54 -6.45
CA VAL A 32 5.83 -5.92 -5.63
C VAL A 32 6.84 -6.95 -5.12
N GLU A 33 6.39 -8.17 -4.85
CA GLU A 33 7.23 -9.25 -4.33
C GLU A 33 8.07 -9.95 -5.40
N GLN A 34 7.84 -9.69 -6.69
CA GLN A 34 8.63 -10.31 -7.76
C GLN A 34 9.83 -9.45 -8.18
N ARG A 35 9.86 -8.17 -7.77
CA ARG A 35 10.95 -7.24 -8.09
C ARG A 35 12.14 -7.42 -7.16
N SER A 36 13.32 -7.07 -7.65
CA SER A 36 14.54 -6.93 -6.85
C SER A 36 14.42 -5.77 -5.86
N ASP A 37 13.89 -4.63 -6.32
CA ASP A 37 13.48 -3.53 -5.45
C ASP A 37 12.04 -3.75 -4.95
N LYS A 38 11.94 -4.05 -3.66
CA LYS A 38 10.69 -4.34 -2.95
C LYS A 38 9.95 -3.09 -2.50
N LYS A 39 10.46 -1.90 -2.83
CA LYS A 39 9.76 -0.65 -2.58
C LYS A 39 8.45 -0.61 -3.39
N PRO A 40 7.31 -0.36 -2.74
CA PRO A 40 6.06 -0.14 -3.45
C PRO A 40 6.12 1.10 -4.34
N ILE A 41 5.52 0.99 -5.52
CA ILE A 41 5.38 2.08 -6.47
C ILE A 41 3.90 2.24 -6.84
N LEU A 42 3.52 3.39 -7.41
CA LEU A 42 2.14 3.67 -7.80
C LEU A 42 1.57 2.61 -8.76
N SER A 43 2.41 2.02 -9.64
CA SER A 43 1.93 0.96 -10.53
C SER A 43 1.49 -0.33 -9.82
N ASP A 44 1.84 -0.51 -8.54
CA ASP A 44 1.35 -1.64 -7.74
C ASP A 44 -0.12 -1.47 -7.33
N LEU A 45 -0.64 -0.23 -7.41
CA LEU A 45 -2.07 0.10 -7.29
C LEU A 45 -2.83 -0.05 -8.60
N ARG A 46 -2.14 -0.37 -9.71
CA ARG A 46 -2.76 -0.50 -11.05
C ARG A 46 -3.80 -1.62 -11.11
N GLU A 47 -3.67 -2.67 -10.29
CA GLU A 47 -4.72 -3.69 -10.14
C GLU A 47 -6.02 -3.11 -9.53
N SER A 48 -5.91 -2.00 -8.80
CA SER A 48 -7.04 -1.24 -8.27
C SER A 48 -7.47 -0.08 -9.18
N GLY A 49 -6.73 0.21 -10.25
CA GLY A 49 -7.10 0.95 -11.47
C GLY A 49 -7.51 2.43 -11.35
N SER A 50 -8.38 2.74 -10.40
CA SER A 50 -9.04 4.02 -10.18
C SER A 50 -8.60 4.70 -8.89
N ILE A 51 -8.15 3.93 -7.90
CA ILE A 51 -7.77 4.46 -6.58
C ILE A 51 -6.67 5.53 -6.69
N GLU A 52 -5.68 5.34 -7.57
CA GLU A 52 -4.61 6.32 -7.79
C GLU A 52 -5.14 7.67 -8.31
N GLN A 53 -6.17 7.64 -9.16
CA GLN A 53 -6.75 8.85 -9.76
C GLN A 53 -7.72 9.55 -8.82
N ASP A 54 -8.44 8.76 -8.02
CA ASP A 54 -9.45 9.28 -7.08
C ASP A 54 -8.82 9.81 -5.79
N ALA A 55 -7.65 9.29 -5.39
CA ALA A 55 -6.87 9.73 -4.24
C ALA A 55 -6.41 11.18 -4.34
N ASP A 56 -6.49 11.95 -3.24
CA ASP A 56 -5.80 13.24 -3.14
C ASP A 56 -4.37 13.06 -2.62
N ILE A 57 -4.16 12.11 -1.70
CA ILE A 57 -2.83 11.71 -1.22
C ILE A 57 -2.76 10.19 -1.20
N VAL A 58 -1.66 9.65 -1.73
CA VAL A 58 -1.33 8.23 -1.66
C VAL A 58 -0.09 8.06 -0.79
N MET A 59 -0.21 7.28 0.28
CA MET A 59 0.91 6.91 1.15
C MET A 59 1.20 5.43 1.03
N LEU A 60 2.43 5.13 0.65
CA LEU A 60 2.94 3.76 0.54
C LEU A 60 3.82 3.48 1.76
N ILE A 61 3.57 2.34 2.41
CA ILE A 61 4.33 1.92 3.59
C ILE A 61 5.33 0.85 3.16
N TYR A 62 6.58 1.04 3.55
CA TYR A 62 7.67 0.10 3.31
C TYR A 62 8.45 -0.09 4.60
N ARG A 63 8.85 -1.34 4.88
CA ARG A 63 9.61 -1.72 6.07
C ARG A 63 10.86 -2.48 5.65
N ASP A 64 12.02 -1.84 5.72
CA ASP A 64 13.31 -2.44 5.35
C ASP A 64 13.56 -3.76 6.10
N GLU A 65 13.35 -3.76 7.42
CA GLU A 65 13.55 -4.93 8.30
C GLU A 65 12.78 -6.18 7.84
N TYR A 66 11.58 -6.01 7.28
CA TYR A 66 10.78 -7.14 6.77
C TYR A 66 11.43 -7.83 5.57
N TYR A 67 12.12 -7.05 4.74
CA TYR A 67 12.77 -7.55 3.53
C TYR A 67 14.20 -8.01 3.80
N LEU A 68 14.92 -7.35 4.72
CA LEU A 68 16.26 -7.73 5.15
C LEU A 68 16.27 -9.07 5.91
N SER A 69 15.32 -9.30 6.82
CA SER A 69 15.19 -10.57 7.56
C SER A 69 14.81 -11.79 6.69
N ARG A 70 14.35 -11.56 5.45
CA ARG A 70 14.01 -12.60 4.46
C ARG A 70 15.03 -12.74 3.34
N SER A 71 15.98 -11.82 3.25
CA SER A 71 17.10 -11.92 2.32
C SER A 71 18.06 -12.99 2.84
N GLU A 72 18.77 -13.70 1.95
CA GLU A 72 19.83 -14.61 2.41
C GLU A 72 20.79 -13.83 3.30
N PRO A 73 21.11 -14.32 4.52
CA PRO A 73 21.94 -13.58 5.44
C PRO A 73 23.31 -13.36 4.81
N ASP A 74 23.78 -12.12 4.82
CA ASP A 74 25.20 -11.86 4.67
C ASP A 74 25.90 -12.57 5.85
N PRO A 75 26.90 -13.43 5.61
CA PRO A 75 27.47 -14.27 6.66
C PRO A 75 28.12 -13.49 7.83
N ASP A 76 28.24 -12.16 7.72
CA ASP A 76 28.91 -11.29 8.68
C ASP A 76 27.96 -10.42 9.55
N SER A 77 26.64 -10.43 9.35
CA SER A 77 25.72 -9.62 10.16
C SER A 77 24.97 -10.46 11.20
N ILE A 78 25.27 -10.25 12.49
CA ILE A 78 24.52 -10.81 13.62
C ILE A 78 23.44 -9.80 14.02
N GLU A 79 22.16 -10.11 13.85
CA GLU A 79 21.09 -9.56 14.69
C GLU A 79 19.79 -10.39 14.59
N TYR A 80 19.14 -10.57 15.75
CA TYR A 80 17.90 -11.32 15.96
C TYR A 80 16.71 -10.35 15.98
N GLU A 81 15.55 -10.74 15.43
CA GLU A 81 14.29 -10.91 16.19
C GLU A 81 13.10 -11.26 15.30
N GLU A 82 12.17 -12.03 15.87
CA GLU A 82 10.91 -12.48 15.27
C GLU A 82 10.04 -11.30 14.80
N CYS A 83 9.36 -11.43 13.66
CA CYS A 83 8.18 -10.60 13.44
C CYS A 83 7.12 -11.23 12.53
N SER A 84 5.89 -11.28 13.06
CA SER A 84 4.66 -11.79 12.46
C SER A 84 4.35 -11.21 11.07
N PRO A 85 3.60 -11.94 10.21
CA PRO A 85 3.32 -11.52 8.85
C PRO A 85 2.22 -10.45 8.82
N ASN A 86 2.52 -9.21 9.19
CA ASN A 86 1.61 -8.10 8.98
C ASN A 86 1.97 -7.35 7.69
N LYS A 87 1.28 -7.75 6.61
CA LYS A 87 1.13 -6.95 5.40
C LYS A 87 0.38 -5.68 5.78
N ILE A 88 1.05 -4.53 5.77
CA ILE A 88 0.36 -3.24 5.92
C ILE A 88 0.34 -2.54 4.58
N ASN A 89 -0.86 -2.06 4.28
CA ASN A 89 -1.40 -1.67 3.00
C ASN A 89 -1.49 -0.14 2.90
N VAL A 90 -1.52 0.35 1.65
CA VAL A 90 -1.57 1.76 1.26
C VAL A 90 -2.62 2.53 2.04
N ILE A 91 -2.26 3.72 2.52
CA ILE A 91 -3.21 4.69 3.06
C ILE A 91 -3.51 5.71 1.97
N THR A 92 -4.74 5.71 1.48
CA THR A 92 -5.25 6.76 0.60
C THR A 92 -6.00 7.78 1.45
N LEU A 93 -5.62 9.05 1.37
CA LEU A 93 -6.37 10.16 1.97
C LEU A 93 -7.25 10.80 0.90
N LEU A 94 -8.55 10.81 1.15
CA LEU A 94 -9.54 11.55 0.39
C LEU A 94 -9.96 12.77 1.23
N LYS A 95 -9.87 13.97 0.65
CA LYS A 95 -10.40 15.20 1.25
C LYS A 95 -11.78 15.55 0.68
#